data_AF-A0AAD4VZL0-F1
#
_entry.id   AF-A0AAD4VZL0-F1
#
_cell.length_a   1.000
_cell.length_b   1.000
_cell.length_c   1.000
_cell.angle_alpha   90.00
_cell.angle_beta   90.00
_cell.angle_gamma   90.00
#
_symmetry.space_group_name_H-M   'P 1'
#
loop_
_entity.id
_entity.type
_entity.pdbx_description
1 polymer ?
#
loop_
_entity_poly.entity_id
_entity_poly.type
_entity_poly.pdbx_seq_one_letter_code
_entity_poly.pdbx_strand_id
1 'polypeptide(L)'
;MFNNVDRSVSSYDTAWVAMVPSPNSLKDPFFPECLNWLLGNQHHAGSWGPHNYHPLLKKDALLSTLACILALNQWSVGQEQINNGLHFIESNLASATNEEQQSPVGFDIIFPSMIESAMNLDMNLPQQG
;
A
#
# COMPACT_ATOMS: atom_id res chain seq x y z
N MET A 1 14.02 22.86 23.11
CA MET A 1 14.42 21.48 22.74
C MET A 1 13.41 21.00 21.72
N PHE A 2 13.81 20.84 20.47
CA PHE A 2 12.97 20.14 19.50
C PHE A 2 13.08 18.66 19.81
N ASN A 3 11.97 18.03 20.19
CA ASN A 3 11.91 16.58 20.27
C ASN A 3 12.31 16.05 18.90
N ASN A 4 13.33 15.20 18.84
CA ASN A 4 13.63 14.43 17.64
C ASN A 4 12.36 13.62 17.34
N VAL A 5 11.62 14.05 16.33
CA VAL A 5 10.46 13.32 15.87
C VAL A 5 11.01 12.12 15.12
N ASP A 6 10.99 10.96 15.76
CA ASP A 6 11.28 9.69 15.12
C ASP A 6 10.11 9.40 14.15
N ARG A 7 10.17 9.99 12.96
CA ARG A 7 9.15 9.82 11.92
C ARG A 7 9.50 8.57 11.14
N SER A 8 8.83 7.47 11.46
CA SER A 8 8.85 6.28 10.62
C SER A 8 8.38 6.64 9.21
N VAL A 9 9.02 6.07 8.18
CA VAL A 9 8.60 6.24 6.79
C VAL A 9 7.18 5.69 6.61
N SER A 10 6.30 6.49 6.02
CA SER A 10 4.94 6.07 5.66
C SER A 10 4.96 5.36 4.31
N SER A 11 4.70 4.04 4.30
CA SER A 11 4.65 3.27 3.04
C SER A 11 3.51 3.75 2.14
N TYR A 12 2.37 4.12 2.71
CA TYR A 12 1.22 4.67 1.98
C TYR A 12 1.60 5.96 1.23
N ASP A 13 2.17 6.95 1.94
CA ASP A 13 2.54 8.22 1.30
C ASP A 13 3.68 8.03 0.29
N THR A 14 4.65 7.16 0.61
CA THR A 14 5.74 6.81 -0.31
C THR A 14 5.21 6.19 -1.61
N ALA A 15 4.18 5.35 -1.53
CA ALA A 15 3.55 4.76 -2.70
C ALA A 15 2.86 5.80 -3.59
N TRP A 16 2.14 6.76 -2.98
CA TRP A 16 1.56 7.88 -3.74
C TRP A 16 2.62 8.74 -4.44
N VAL A 17 3.74 9.01 -3.79
CA VAL A 17 4.86 9.74 -4.40
C VAL A 17 5.50 8.92 -5.54
N ALA A 18 5.62 7.60 -5.36
CA ALA A 18 6.17 6.71 -6.39
C ALA A 18 5.31 6.68 -7.66
N MET A 19 4.01 6.96 -7.59
CA MET A 19 3.10 6.99 -8.75
C MET A 19 3.21 8.27 -9.60
N VAL A 20 3.95 9.30 -9.16
CA VAL A 20 4.06 10.57 -9.90
C VAL A 20 4.89 10.37 -11.18
N PRO A 21 4.31 10.59 -12.38
CA PRO A 21 5.05 10.45 -13.63
C PRO A 21 6.01 11.62 -13.86
N SER A 22 7.10 11.34 -14.58
CA SER A 22 8.04 12.37 -15.00
C SER A 22 7.36 13.38 -15.93
N PRO A 23 7.61 14.70 -15.76
CA PRO A 23 7.12 15.72 -16.69
C PRO A 23 7.59 15.50 -18.14
N ASN A 24 8.70 14.78 -18.31
CA ASN A 24 9.32 14.53 -19.61
C ASN A 24 8.89 13.18 -20.23
N SER A 25 8.30 12.28 -19.43
CA SER A 25 7.92 10.93 -19.87
C SER A 25 6.86 10.34 -18.95
N LEU A 26 5.69 10.02 -19.51
CA LEU A 26 4.62 9.32 -18.77
C LEU A 26 4.96 7.86 -18.46
N LYS A 27 6.08 7.34 -18.98
CA LYS A 27 6.52 5.95 -18.78
C LYS A 27 7.54 5.80 -17.67
N ASP A 28 8.03 6.91 -17.12
CA ASP A 28 9.07 6.91 -16.10
C ASP A 28 8.57 7.58 -14.81
N PRO A 29 8.90 7.03 -13.63
CA PRO A 29 8.60 7.68 -12.36
C PRO A 29 9.43 8.96 -12.20
N PHE A 30 8.84 10.00 -11.62
CA PHE A 30 9.57 11.22 -11.28
C PHE A 30 10.48 11.02 -10.05
N PHE A 31 10.09 10.11 -9.14
CA PHE A 31 10.82 9.77 -7.92
C PHE A 31 11.15 8.26 -7.86
N PRO A 32 12.15 7.78 -8.62
CA PRO A 32 12.49 6.36 -8.68
C PRO A 32 12.97 5.81 -7.32
N GLU A 33 13.49 6.65 -6.43
CA GLU A 33 13.93 6.25 -5.09
C GLU A 33 12.75 5.77 -4.23
N CYS A 34 11.58 6.38 -4.36
CA CYS A 34 10.37 5.94 -3.69
C CYS A 34 9.96 4.54 -4.17
N LEU A 35 10.01 4.31 -5.49
CA LEU A 35 9.70 3.01 -6.08
C LEU A 35 10.69 1.92 -5.62
N ASN A 36 11.99 2.23 -5.60
CA ASN A 36 13.02 1.32 -5.08
C ASN A 36 12.83 1.04 -3.58
N TRP A 37 12.40 2.05 -2.81
CA TRP A 37 12.08 1.85 -1.40
C TRP A 37 10.93 0.86 -1.23
N LEU A 38 9.86 0.94 -2.02
CA LEU A 38 8.76 -0.03 -1.97
C LEU A 38 9.26 -1.47 -2.20
N LEU A 39 10.09 -1.68 -3.23
CA LEU A 39 10.66 -2.98 -3.58
C LEU A 39 11.51 -3.57 -2.44
N GLY A 40 12.24 -2.73 -1.71
CA GLY A 40 13.16 -3.17 -0.65
C GLY A 40 12.55 -3.25 0.75
N ASN A 41 11.31 -2.79 0.97
CA ASN A 41 10.72 -2.64 2.31
C ASN A 41 9.39 -3.40 2.48
N GLN A 42 9.11 -4.41 1.66
CA GLN A 42 8.00 -5.33 1.92
C GLN A 42 8.32 -6.19 3.14
N HIS A 43 7.37 -6.32 4.06
CA HIS A 43 7.51 -7.23 5.20
C HIS A 43 7.44 -8.69 4.76
N HIS A 44 7.99 -9.60 5.58
CA HIS A 44 7.96 -11.04 5.31
C HIS A 44 6.54 -11.61 5.10
N ALA A 45 5.52 -11.01 5.73
CA ALA A 45 4.13 -11.41 5.56
C ALA A 45 3.47 -10.90 4.25
N GLY A 46 4.22 -10.16 3.41
CA GLY A 46 3.74 -9.58 2.15
C GLY A 46 3.16 -8.17 2.29
N SER A 47 3.04 -7.62 3.50
CA SER A 47 2.45 -6.30 3.72
C SER A 47 3.47 -5.16 3.64
N TRP A 48 2.98 -3.94 3.47
CA TRP A 48 3.65 -2.70 3.85
C TRP A 48 2.86 -1.99 4.94
N GLY A 49 3.53 -1.12 5.70
CA GLY A 49 2.94 -0.39 6.81
C GLY A 49 3.83 -0.39 8.04
N PRO A 50 3.28 -0.02 9.21
CA PRO A 50 4.07 0.08 10.45
C PRO A 50 4.75 -1.25 10.80
N HIS A 51 6.07 -1.22 11.02
CA HIS A 51 6.87 -2.39 11.43
C HIS A 51 6.39 -3.00 12.76
N ASN A 52 5.85 -2.16 13.64
CA ASN A 52 5.22 -2.60 14.86
C ASN A 52 3.81 -3.05 14.49
N TYR A 53 3.67 -4.32 14.12
CA TYR A 53 2.42 -5.07 13.93
C TYR A 53 1.58 -5.05 15.22
N HIS A 54 1.13 -3.87 15.63
CA HIS A 54 0.13 -3.76 16.66
C HIS A 54 -1.13 -4.40 16.07
N PRO A 55 -1.73 -5.42 16.72
CA PRO A 55 -2.84 -6.18 16.17
C PRO A 55 -4.07 -5.35 15.77
N LEU A 56 -4.14 -4.09 16.22
CA LEU A 56 -5.20 -3.13 15.92
C LEU A 56 -4.95 -2.25 14.67
N LEU A 57 -3.77 -2.33 14.05
CA LEU A 57 -3.37 -1.49 12.90
C LEU A 57 -3.48 -2.25 11.56
N LYS A 58 -4.34 -3.26 11.47
CA LYS A 58 -4.48 -4.03 10.22
C LYS A 58 -5.05 -3.19 9.09
N LYS A 59 -5.92 -2.21 9.38
CA LYS A 59 -6.45 -1.28 8.38
C LYS A 59 -5.35 -0.42 7.75
N ASP A 60 -4.40 0.08 8.55
CA ASP A 60 -3.21 0.78 8.03
C ASP A 60 -2.36 -0.11 7.12
N ALA A 61 -2.14 -1.36 7.54
CA ALA A 61 -1.37 -2.32 6.75
C ALA A 61 -2.09 -2.67 5.43
N LEU A 62 -3.41 -2.88 5.44
CA LEU A 62 -4.21 -3.12 4.24
C LEU A 62 -4.14 -1.94 3.28
N LEU A 63 -4.35 -0.72 3.80
CA LEU A 63 -4.32 0.51 3.00
C LEU A 63 -2.93 0.75 2.38
N SER A 64 -1.89 0.64 3.20
CA SER A 64 -0.50 0.80 2.77
C SER A 64 -0.13 -0.25 1.72
N THR A 65 -0.49 -1.51 1.94
CA THR A 65 -0.19 -2.62 1.02
C THR A 65 -0.86 -2.42 -0.33
N LEU A 66 -2.14 -2.04 -0.35
CA LEU A 66 -2.86 -1.77 -1.59
C LEU A 66 -2.26 -0.58 -2.35
N ALA A 67 -1.84 0.47 -1.66
CA ALA A 67 -1.16 1.61 -2.29
C ALA A 67 0.17 1.18 -2.94
N CYS A 68 0.96 0.36 -2.23
CA CYS A 68 2.24 -0.14 -2.74
C CYS A 68 2.04 -1.04 -3.97
N ILE A 69 1.04 -1.91 -3.96
CA ILE A 69 0.69 -2.75 -5.11
C ILE A 69 0.34 -1.89 -6.33
N LEU A 70 -0.53 -0.90 -6.15
CA LEU A 70 -0.92 0.03 -7.23
C LEU A 70 0.29 0.75 -7.81
N ALA A 71 1.18 1.24 -6.95
CA ALA A 71 2.39 1.94 -7.38
C ALA A 71 3.36 1.03 -8.15
N LEU A 72 3.60 -0.20 -7.67
CA LEU A 72 4.45 -1.16 -8.37
C LEU A 72 3.84 -1.58 -9.72
N ASN A 73 2.53 -1.83 -9.75
CA ASN A 73 1.80 -2.22 -10.95
C ASN A 73 1.82 -1.14 -12.02
N GLN A 74 1.65 0.14 -11.64
CA GLN A 74 1.70 1.28 -12.56
C GLN A 74 2.99 1.31 -13.40
N TRP A 75 4.11 0.92 -12.80
CA TRP A 75 5.41 0.89 -13.47
C TRP A 75 5.82 -0.49 -13.98
N SER A 76 4.93 -1.49 -13.86
CA SER A 76 5.17 -2.88 -14.29
C SER A 76 6.44 -3.49 -13.67
N VAL A 77 6.67 -3.24 -12.38
CA VAL A 77 7.81 -3.77 -11.61
C VAL A 77 7.34 -4.53 -10.37
N GLY A 78 8.23 -5.34 -9.79
CA GLY A 78 7.99 -5.96 -8.49
C GLY A 78 6.86 -7.00 -8.47
N GLN A 79 6.72 -7.81 -9.51
CA GLN A 79 5.63 -8.79 -9.63
C GLN A 79 5.55 -9.76 -8.45
N GLU A 80 6.70 -10.18 -7.90
CA GLU A 80 6.75 -11.01 -6.70
C GLU A 80 6.15 -10.27 -5.49
N GLN A 81 6.56 -9.02 -5.28
CA GLN A 81 6.06 -8.17 -4.21
C GLN A 81 4.56 -7.92 -4.36
N ILE A 82 4.07 -7.68 -5.59
CA ILE A 82 2.65 -7.55 -5.91
C ILE A 82 1.89 -8.81 -5.49
N ASN A 83 2.34 -10.00 -5.92
CA ASN A 83 1.67 -11.26 -5.62
C ASN A 83 1.62 -11.53 -4.11
N ASN A 84 2.73 -11.31 -3.40
CA ASN A 84 2.80 -11.45 -1.94
C ASN A 84 1.86 -10.47 -1.23
N GLY A 85 1.76 -9.23 -1.73
CA GLY A 85 0.85 -8.22 -1.19
C GLY A 85 -0.61 -8.56 -1.42
N LEU A 86 -0.96 -9.08 -2.60
CA LEU A 86 -2.32 -9.54 -2.89
C LEU A 86 -2.73 -10.68 -1.94
N HIS A 87 -1.84 -11.66 -1.75
CA HIS A 87 -2.07 -12.74 -0.80
C HIS A 87 -2.25 -12.23 0.64
N PHE A 88 -1.49 -11.21 1.05
CA PHE A 88 -1.68 -10.56 2.35
C PHE A 88 -3.05 -9.90 2.48
N ILE A 89 -3.48 -9.16 1.45
CA ILE A 89 -4.80 -8.50 1.41
C ILE A 89 -5.91 -9.56 1.52
N GLU A 90 -5.87 -10.61 0.71
CA GLU A 90 -6.82 -11.73 0.77
C GLU A 90 -6.92 -12.33 2.17
N SER A 91 -5.77 -12.62 2.77
CA SER A 91 -5.69 -13.23 4.10
C SER A 91 -6.20 -12.33 5.24
N ASN A 92 -6.25 -11.01 5.03
CA ASN A 92 -6.58 -10.05 6.08
C ASN A 92 -7.81 -9.18 5.77
N LEU A 93 -8.49 -9.39 4.63
CA LEU A 93 -9.57 -8.53 4.15
C LEU A 93 -10.72 -8.39 5.16
N ALA A 94 -11.02 -9.45 5.91
CA ALA A 94 -12.02 -9.43 6.98
C ALA A 94 -11.74 -8.37 8.07
N SER A 95 -10.48 -7.92 8.19
CA SER A 95 -10.10 -6.86 9.14
C SER A 95 -10.53 -5.46 8.66
N ALA A 96 -10.83 -5.29 7.36
CA ALA A 96 -11.30 -4.02 6.81
C ALA A 96 -12.68 -3.62 7.37
N THR A 97 -13.53 -4.60 7.68
CA THR A 97 -14.88 -4.38 8.25
C THR A 97 -14.94 -4.63 9.75
N ASN A 98 -13.81 -4.94 10.40
CA ASN A 98 -13.78 -5.15 11.84
C ASN A 98 -13.77 -3.79 12.58
N GLU A 99 -14.80 -3.55 13.39
CA GLU A 99 -14.97 -2.32 14.18
C GLU A 99 -13.96 -2.21 15.34
N GLU A 100 -13.40 -3.33 15.79
CA GLU A 100 -12.36 -3.34 16.84
C GLU A 100 -11.00 -2.86 16.32
N GLN A 101 -10.82 -2.78 14.99
CA GLN A 101 -9.59 -2.27 14.37
C GLN A 101 -9.60 -0.75 14.34
N GLN A 102 -8.46 -0.14 14.67
CA GLN A 102 -8.29 1.30 14.53
C GLN A 102 -8.39 1.67 13.05
N SER A 103 -9.27 2.64 12.75
CA SER A 103 -9.50 3.10 11.39
C SER A 103 -8.65 4.33 11.11
N PRO A 104 -7.77 4.29 10.10
CA PRO A 104 -7.07 5.48 9.62
C PRO A 104 -8.09 6.51 9.11
N VAL A 105 -7.72 7.78 9.16
CA VAL A 105 -8.60 8.86 8.69
C VAL A 105 -8.97 8.61 7.22
N GLY A 106 -10.27 8.55 6.94
CA GLY A 106 -10.79 8.37 5.58
C GLY A 106 -10.70 6.93 5.04
N PHE A 107 -10.29 5.94 5.83
CA PHE A 107 -10.15 4.54 5.38
C PHE A 107 -11.42 4.01 4.69
N ASP A 108 -12.59 4.27 5.29
CA ASP A 108 -13.88 3.77 4.78
C ASP A 108 -14.29 4.40 3.43
N ILE A 109 -13.61 5.46 2.98
CA ILE A 109 -13.80 6.10 1.68
C ILE A 109 -12.66 5.72 0.73
N ILE A 110 -11.42 5.82 1.20
CA ILE A 110 -10.21 5.65 0.40
C ILE A 110 -10.03 4.18 0.00
N PHE A 111 -10.17 3.26 0.96
CA PHE A 111 -9.86 1.85 0.72
C PHE A 111 -10.80 1.21 -0.34
N PRO A 112 -12.13 1.39 -0.30
CA PRO A 112 -13.00 0.90 -1.37
C PRO A 112 -12.68 1.50 -2.74
N SER A 113 -12.38 2.80 -2.81
CA SER A 113 -12.02 3.46 -4.08
C SER A 113 -10.71 2.93 -4.67
N MET A 114 -9.74 2.57 -3.82
CA MET A 114 -8.51 1.93 -4.27
C MET A 114 -8.74 0.50 -4.77
N ILE A 115 -9.64 -0.26 -4.14
CA ILE A 115 -10.02 -1.60 -4.62
C ILE A 115 -10.67 -1.50 -6.00
N GLU A 116 -11.59 -0.55 -6.20
CA GLU A 116 -12.20 -0.29 -7.51
C GLU A 116 -11.14 0.08 -8.56
N SER A 117 -10.20 0.96 -8.21
CA SER A 117 -9.08 1.34 -9.08
C SER A 117 -8.23 0.12 -9.46
N ALA A 118 -7.99 -0.78 -8.51
CA ALA A 118 -7.21 -1.98 -8.75
C ALA A 118 -7.95 -3.00 -9.64
N MET A 119 -9.27 -3.13 -9.49
CA MET A 119 -10.11 -3.96 -10.38
C MET A 119 -10.11 -3.43 -11.82
N ASN A 120 -10.13 -2.11 -12.01
CA ASN A 120 -10.02 -1.49 -13.34
C ASN A 120 -8.66 -1.71 -14.02
N LEU A 121 -7.66 -2.16 -13.27
CA LEU A 121 -6.30 -2.48 -13.76
C LEU A 121 -6.10 -4.00 -13.98
N ASP A 122 -7.19 -4.79 -14.02
CA ASP A 122 -7.17 -6.26 -14.15
C ASP A 122 -6.32 -6.98 -13.07
N MET A 123 -6.17 -6.38 -11.89
CA MET A 123 -5.56 -7.08 -10.77
C MET A 123 -6.59 -8.04 -10.16
N ASN A 124 -6.26 -9.34 -10.11
CA ASN A 124 -7.08 -10.38 -9.48
C ASN A 124 -7.24 -10.10 -7.98
N LEU A 125 -8.25 -9.30 -7.62
CA LEU A 125 -8.61 -9.02 -6.24
C LEU A 125 -9.82 -9.85 -5.81
N PRO A 126 -9.86 -10.30 -4.55
CA PRO A 126 -11.02 -10.98 -3.99
C PRO A 126 -12.23 -10.04 -3.95
N GLN A 127 -13.34 -10.46 -4.56
CA GLN A 127 -14.63 -9.79 -4.42
C GLN A 127 -15.27 -10.24 -3.10
N GLN A 128 -15.79 -9.29 -2.31
CA GLN A 128 -16.61 -9.65 -1.15
C GLN A 128 -17.89 -10.36 -1.65
N GLY A 129 -18.15 -11.55 -1.12
CA GLY A 129 -19.39 -12.31 -1.30
C GLY A 129 -20.23 -12.29 -0.03
#